data_AF-A0A2E9H496-F1
#
_entry.id   AF-A0A2E9H496-F1
#
_cell.length_a   1.000
_cell.length_b   1.000
_cell.length_c   1.000
_cell.angle_alpha   90.00
_cell.angle_beta   90.00
_cell.angle_gamma   90.00
#
_symmetry.space_group_name_H-M   'P 1'
#
loop_
_entity.id
_entity.type
_entity.pdbx_description
1 polymer ?
#
loop_
_entity_poly.entity_id
_entity_poly.type
_entity_poly.pdbx_seq_one_letter_code
_entity_poly.pdbx_strand_id
1 'polypeptide(L)'
;MRLTNKKELDRLIKKGLISKDQVAVAKKALRSAQTQQNNASPFCEFPPPRTSKGDPQAILAHGLIRAFGCYYHGGEVVLELECIKGRKYRADIALPRYRIIIEVDGWQYHSRLKSFQKDRDKSLALFSEGWRTLNVSNKQIKEDFEAIERAVVAAKKYSTYDPSITVKRIGFDRSRVVE
;
A
#
# COMPACT_ATOMS: atom_id res chain seq x y z
N MET A 1 10.57 8.82 -32.35
CA MET A 1 9.54 7.95 -32.94
C MET A 1 9.19 6.84 -31.94
N ARG A 2 7.94 6.73 -31.48
CA ARG A 2 7.55 5.70 -30.48
C ARG A 2 7.11 4.43 -31.21
N LEU A 3 7.86 3.34 -31.03
CA LEU A 3 7.51 2.02 -31.55
C LEU A 3 6.50 1.37 -30.59
N THR A 4 5.26 1.23 -31.04
CA THR A 4 4.13 0.78 -30.19
C THR A 4 3.83 -0.70 -30.31
N ASN A 5 4.18 -1.36 -31.42
CA ASN A 5 4.00 -2.80 -31.59
C ASN A 5 4.93 -3.41 -32.66
N LYS A 6 4.96 -4.75 -32.74
CA LYS A 6 5.79 -5.51 -33.68
C LYS A 6 5.43 -5.24 -35.15
N LYS A 7 4.14 -5.10 -35.46
CA LYS A 7 3.66 -4.83 -36.84
C LYS A 7 4.18 -3.50 -37.38
N GLU A 8 4.25 -2.48 -36.54
CA GLU A 8 4.79 -1.17 -36.90
C GLU A 8 6.30 -1.23 -37.10
N LEU A 9 7.03 -2.01 -36.28
CA LEU A 9 8.46 -2.24 -36.51
C LEU A 9 8.73 -2.91 -37.87
N ASP A 10 7.98 -3.96 -38.21
CA ASP A 10 8.13 -4.68 -39.48
C ASP A 10 7.81 -3.76 -40.69
N ARG A 11 6.83 -2.87 -40.54
CA ARG A 11 6.50 -1.85 -41.55
C ARG A 11 7.66 -0.89 -41.80
N LEU A 12 8.36 -0.47 -40.75
CA LEU A 12 9.47 0.49 -40.85
C LEU A 12 10.73 -0.12 -41.42
N ILE A 13 10.98 -1.39 -41.13
CA ILE A 13 12.02 -2.18 -41.77
C ILE A 13 11.73 -2.31 -43.27
N LYS A 14 10.49 -2.63 -43.66
CA LYS A 14 10.08 -2.73 -45.07
C LYS A 14 10.20 -1.40 -45.83
N LYS A 15 9.98 -0.28 -45.14
CA LYS A 15 10.15 1.08 -45.69
C LYS A 15 11.62 1.57 -45.70
N GLY A 16 12.57 0.79 -45.20
CA GLY A 16 13.99 1.16 -45.16
C GLY A 16 14.31 2.31 -44.19
N LEU A 17 13.39 2.66 -43.30
CA LEU A 17 13.54 3.77 -42.35
C LEU A 17 14.36 3.39 -41.10
N ILE A 18 14.70 2.11 -40.96
CA ILE A 18 15.49 1.58 -39.85
C ILE A 18 16.61 0.72 -40.44
N SER A 19 17.86 1.04 -40.12
CA SER A 19 19.02 0.28 -40.59
C SER A 19 19.12 -1.09 -39.90
N LYS A 20 19.79 -2.05 -40.53
CA LYS A 20 19.93 -3.43 -39.99
C LYS A 20 20.51 -3.46 -38.58
N ASP A 21 21.40 -2.52 -38.25
CA ASP A 21 22.02 -2.42 -36.92
C ASP A 21 21.04 -1.87 -35.87
N GLN A 22 20.14 -0.98 -36.28
CA GLN A 22 19.11 -0.40 -35.42
C GLN A 22 17.95 -1.37 -35.16
N VAL A 23 17.75 -2.39 -36.01
CA VAL A 23 16.71 -3.41 -35.82
C VAL A 23 16.91 -4.19 -34.51
N ALA A 24 18.15 -4.51 -34.15
CA ALA A 24 18.45 -5.24 -32.92
C ALA A 24 18.07 -4.42 -31.68
N VAL A 25 18.41 -3.12 -31.68
CA VAL A 25 18.09 -2.17 -30.61
C VAL A 25 16.57 -1.98 -30.50
N ALA A 26 15.89 -1.81 -31.64
CA ALA A 26 14.44 -1.64 -31.69
C ALA A 26 13.68 -2.89 -31.20
N LYS A 27 14.14 -4.09 -31.57
CA LYS A 27 13.60 -5.36 -31.06
C LYS A 27 13.81 -5.51 -29.56
N LYS A 28 14.98 -5.10 -29.04
CA LYS A 28 15.26 -5.11 -27.61
C LYS A 28 14.34 -4.16 -26.84
N ALA A 29 14.11 -2.94 -27.37
CA ALA A 29 13.20 -1.96 -26.79
C ALA A 29 11.74 -2.42 -26.79
N LEU A 30 11.28 -3.05 -27.87
CA LEU A 30 9.94 -3.64 -27.97
C LEU A 30 9.76 -4.82 -27.01
N ARG A 31 10.78 -5.69 -26.89
CA ARG A 31 10.79 -6.78 -25.91
C ARG A 31 10.76 -6.25 -24.50
N SER A 32 11.56 -5.24 -24.15
CA SER A 32 11.53 -4.64 -22.80
C SER A 32 10.19 -3.95 -22.51
N ALA A 33 9.57 -3.30 -23.49
CA ALA A 33 8.25 -2.69 -23.33
C ALA A 33 7.14 -3.76 -23.15
N GLN A 34 7.21 -4.87 -23.88
CA GLN A 34 6.32 -6.03 -23.68
C GLN A 34 6.57 -6.76 -22.37
N THR A 35 7.83 -6.91 -21.94
CA THR A 35 8.18 -7.44 -20.62
C THR A 35 7.67 -6.51 -19.51
N GLN A 36 7.77 -5.19 -19.67
CA GLN A 36 7.21 -4.22 -18.70
C GLN A 36 5.67 -4.24 -18.66
N GLN A 37 5.00 -4.39 -19.81
CA GLN A 37 3.54 -4.55 -19.84
C GLN A 37 3.09 -5.90 -19.28
N ASN A 38 3.81 -6.99 -19.56
CA ASN A 38 3.48 -8.33 -19.04
C ASN A 38 3.86 -8.49 -17.56
N ASN A 39 4.81 -7.69 -17.06
CA ASN A 39 5.18 -7.60 -15.65
C ASN A 39 4.38 -6.53 -14.89
N ALA A 40 3.45 -5.82 -15.55
CA ALA A 40 2.51 -4.93 -14.85
C ALA A 40 1.51 -5.82 -14.09
N SER A 41 1.89 -6.18 -12.87
CA SER A 41 1.06 -6.96 -11.95
C SER A 41 -0.29 -6.25 -11.74
N PRO A 42 -1.44 -6.95 -11.86
CA PRO A 42 -2.73 -6.40 -11.46
C PRO A 42 -2.85 -6.24 -9.93
N PHE A 43 -1.89 -6.79 -9.19
CA PHE A 43 -1.77 -6.66 -7.74
C PHE A 43 -0.87 -5.47 -7.38
N CYS A 44 -1.31 -4.72 -6.37
CA CYS A 44 -0.56 -3.65 -5.70
C CYS A 44 0.88 -4.15 -5.48
N GLU A 45 1.89 -3.40 -5.96
CA GLU A 45 3.34 -3.67 -5.82
C GLU A 45 3.81 -3.60 -4.35
N PHE A 46 2.85 -3.68 -3.44
CA PHE A 46 2.89 -3.32 -2.05
C PHE A 46 1.83 -4.14 -1.29
N PRO A 47 2.11 -4.66 -0.09
CA PRO A 47 3.30 -4.47 0.74
C PRO A 47 4.52 -5.17 0.13
N PRO A 48 5.74 -4.70 0.47
CA PRO A 48 6.97 -5.17 -0.14
C PRO A 48 7.02 -6.72 -0.13
N PRO A 49 7.60 -7.36 -1.16
CA PRO A 49 7.58 -8.81 -1.29
C PRO A 49 8.21 -9.45 -0.06
N ARG A 50 7.39 -10.07 0.82
CA ARG A 50 7.75 -10.61 2.14
C ARG A 50 9.10 -10.10 2.63
N THR A 51 9.24 -8.79 2.84
CA THR A 51 10.52 -8.26 3.33
C THR A 51 10.73 -8.87 4.70
N SER A 52 11.62 -9.85 4.74
CA SER A 52 11.73 -10.87 5.79
C SER A 52 10.56 -11.86 5.80
N LYS A 53 10.81 -13.15 5.55
CA LYS A 53 9.89 -14.23 5.96
C LYS A 53 9.58 -14.03 7.46
N GLY A 54 8.38 -13.55 7.78
CA GLY A 54 7.91 -13.41 9.17
C GLY A 54 7.70 -11.98 9.68
N ASP A 55 7.80 -10.93 8.85
CA ASP A 55 7.33 -9.60 9.26
C ASP A 55 5.80 -9.61 9.48
N PRO A 56 5.31 -9.39 10.72
CA PRO A 56 3.88 -9.48 11.01
C PRO A 56 3.08 -8.38 10.30
N GLN A 57 3.64 -7.18 10.12
CA GLN A 57 2.96 -6.07 9.43
C GLN A 57 2.73 -6.41 7.95
N ALA A 58 3.72 -6.92 7.23
CA ALA A 58 3.56 -7.34 5.85
C ALA A 58 2.52 -8.48 5.70
N ILE A 59 2.53 -9.47 6.60
CA ILE A 59 1.54 -10.57 6.59
C ILE A 59 0.13 -10.00 6.78
N LEU A 60 -0.05 -9.13 7.77
CA LEU A 60 -1.32 -8.51 8.07
C LEU A 60 -1.83 -7.70 6.88
N ALA A 61 -0.98 -6.86 6.30
CA ALA A 61 -1.34 -6.04 5.16
C ALA A 61 -1.71 -6.87 3.92
N HIS A 62 -1.01 -7.97 3.62
CA HIS A 62 -1.38 -8.86 2.52
C HIS A 62 -2.78 -9.44 2.70
N GLY A 63 -3.12 -9.90 3.91
CA GLY A 63 -4.45 -10.44 4.19
C GLY A 63 -5.54 -9.36 4.08
N LEU A 64 -5.30 -8.17 4.65
CA LEU A 64 -6.26 -7.07 4.58
C LEU A 64 -6.46 -6.54 3.15
N ILE A 65 -5.40 -6.47 2.35
CA ILE A 65 -5.51 -6.07 0.93
C ILE A 65 -6.29 -7.12 0.13
N ARG A 66 -6.16 -8.40 0.46
CA ARG A 66 -6.98 -9.46 -0.17
C ARG A 66 -8.46 -9.29 0.19
N ALA A 67 -8.77 -8.94 1.45
CA ALA A 67 -10.14 -8.80 1.94
C ALA A 67 -10.81 -7.48 1.52
N PHE A 68 -10.06 -6.37 1.46
CA PHE A 68 -10.62 -5.01 1.35
C PHE A 68 -10.02 -4.17 0.20
N GLY A 69 -9.09 -4.74 -0.56
CA GLY A 69 -8.44 -4.09 -1.70
C GLY A 69 -7.38 -3.05 -1.30
N CYS A 70 -6.41 -2.83 -2.19
CA CYS A 70 -5.41 -1.76 -2.05
C CYS A 70 -6.02 -0.41 -2.48
N TYR A 71 -5.85 0.63 -1.66
CA TYR A 71 -6.44 1.96 -1.87
C TYR A 71 -6.14 2.53 -3.26
N TYR A 72 -4.90 2.36 -3.72
CA TYR A 72 -4.44 2.86 -5.02
C TYR A 72 -5.05 2.14 -6.22
N HIS A 73 -5.73 1.02 -6.01
CA HIS A 73 -6.46 0.25 -7.01
C HIS A 73 -7.97 0.21 -6.72
N GLY A 74 -8.49 1.22 -6.02
CA GLY A 74 -9.93 1.37 -5.73
C GLY A 74 -10.43 0.62 -4.49
N GLY A 75 -9.54 -0.01 -3.73
CA GLY A 75 -9.86 -0.60 -2.42
C GLY A 75 -9.79 0.41 -1.28
N GLU A 76 -9.65 -0.10 -0.06
CA GLU A 76 -9.66 0.73 1.16
C GLU A 76 -8.34 0.72 1.92
N VAL A 77 -7.45 -0.25 1.69
CA VAL A 77 -6.26 -0.43 2.53
C VAL A 77 -5.08 0.37 2.02
N VAL A 78 -4.47 1.14 2.91
CA VAL A 78 -3.19 1.83 2.70
C VAL A 78 -2.24 1.52 3.84
N LEU A 79 -0.94 1.53 3.59
CA LEU A 79 0.08 1.35 4.61
C LEU A 79 0.81 2.65 4.93
N GLU A 80 1.47 2.66 6.09
CA GLU A 80 2.42 3.70 6.51
C GLU A 80 1.83 5.10 6.31
N LEU A 81 0.61 5.30 6.83
CA LEU A 81 -0.19 6.49 6.60
C LEU A 81 0.07 7.55 7.66
N GLU A 82 0.54 8.72 7.23
CA GLU A 82 0.47 9.94 8.03
C GLU A 82 -0.99 10.43 8.07
N CYS A 83 -1.64 10.20 9.22
CA CYS A 83 -3.10 10.28 9.37
C CYS A 83 -3.64 11.70 9.58
N ILE A 84 -2.80 12.62 10.08
CA ILE A 84 -3.20 13.99 10.43
C ILE A 84 -2.30 14.98 9.69
N LYS A 85 -2.90 15.92 8.98
CA LYS A 85 -2.17 16.97 8.25
C LYS A 85 -1.29 17.78 9.19
N GLY A 86 -0.02 17.94 8.85
CA GLY A 86 0.95 18.67 9.67
C GLY A 86 1.51 17.90 10.88
N ARG A 87 1.01 16.70 11.20
CA ARG A 87 1.59 15.82 12.23
C ARG A 87 2.19 14.57 11.60
N LYS A 88 3.32 14.11 12.14
CA LYS A 88 4.01 12.89 11.69
C LYS A 88 3.50 11.63 12.39
N TYR A 89 2.23 11.60 12.78
CA TYR A 89 1.62 10.40 13.36
C TYR A 89 1.30 9.42 12.24
N ARG A 90 2.05 8.32 12.24
CA ARG A 90 2.01 7.31 11.20
C ARG A 90 1.36 6.05 11.73
N ALA A 91 0.40 5.53 10.98
CA ALA A 91 -0.22 4.23 11.18
C ALA A 91 0.46 3.17 10.31
N ASP A 92 0.64 1.97 10.84
CA ASP A 92 1.18 0.84 10.08
C ASP A 92 0.28 0.50 8.88
N ILE A 93 -1.04 0.41 9.12
CA ILE A 93 -2.08 0.14 8.13
C ILE A 93 -3.31 1.00 8.44
N ALA A 94 -4.02 1.48 7.42
CA ALA A 94 -5.23 2.27 7.59
C ALA A 94 -6.29 2.01 6.50
N LEU A 95 -7.56 2.24 6.86
CA LEU A 95 -8.68 2.41 5.94
C LEU A 95 -9.17 3.88 6.08
N PRO A 96 -8.61 4.80 5.29
CA PRO A 96 -8.69 6.23 5.56
C PRO A 96 -10.11 6.79 5.43
N ARG A 97 -10.89 6.30 4.46
CA ARG A 97 -12.28 6.72 4.27
C ARG A 97 -13.20 6.31 5.42
N TYR A 98 -12.80 5.34 6.24
CA TYR A 98 -13.52 4.94 7.45
C TYR A 98 -12.88 5.47 8.74
N ARG A 99 -11.77 6.22 8.62
CA ARG A 99 -10.88 6.61 9.72
C ARG A 99 -10.52 5.45 10.65
N ILE A 100 -10.15 4.30 10.09
CA ILE A 100 -9.69 3.14 10.85
C ILE A 100 -8.17 3.01 10.70
N ILE A 101 -7.49 2.81 11.82
CA ILE A 101 -6.06 2.49 11.93
C ILE A 101 -5.92 1.08 12.48
N ILE A 102 -4.93 0.36 11.98
CA ILE A 102 -4.55 -0.97 12.44
C ILE A 102 -3.04 -0.94 12.72
N GLU A 103 -2.65 -1.07 13.98
CA GLU A 103 -1.25 -1.06 14.44
C GLU A 103 -0.84 -2.47 14.84
N VAL A 104 0.41 -2.84 14.54
CA VAL A 104 0.98 -4.12 14.95
C VAL A 104 1.72 -3.96 16.27
N ASP A 105 1.22 -4.59 17.34
CA ASP A 105 1.82 -4.53 18.67
C ASP A 105 3.13 -5.32 18.72
N GLY A 106 4.25 -4.62 18.57
CA GLY A 106 5.59 -5.12 18.83
C GLY A 106 5.94 -5.04 20.32
N TRP A 107 5.52 -6.03 21.10
CA TRP A 107 5.79 -6.10 22.56
C TRP A 107 7.27 -5.91 22.95
N GLN A 108 8.22 -6.22 22.05
CA GLN A 108 9.67 -6.12 22.31
C GLN A 108 10.24 -4.70 22.47
N TYR A 109 9.49 -3.62 22.18
CA TYR A 109 10.06 -2.26 22.08
C TYR A 109 9.55 -1.23 23.12
N HIS A 110 8.61 -1.58 24.01
CA HIS A 110 7.93 -0.60 24.88
C HIS A 110 8.49 -0.47 26.32
N SER A 111 9.78 -0.67 26.56
CA SER A 111 10.37 -0.59 27.91
C SER A 111 10.76 0.81 28.40
N ARG A 112 10.44 1.89 27.67
CA ARG A 112 10.81 3.28 28.04
C ARG A 112 9.57 4.16 28.30
N LEU A 113 9.48 4.74 29.50
CA LEU A 113 8.40 5.63 29.94
C LEU A 113 8.11 6.80 28.98
N LYS A 114 9.16 7.40 28.39
CA LYS A 114 9.01 8.50 27.42
C LYS A 114 8.35 8.05 26.11
N SER A 115 8.52 6.80 25.70
CA SER A 115 7.83 6.25 24.52
C SER A 115 6.36 6.05 24.84
N PHE A 116 6.06 5.50 26.02
CA PHE A 116 4.68 5.30 26.48
C PHE A 116 3.85 6.60 26.48
N GLN A 117 4.39 7.70 27.01
CA GLN A 117 3.69 8.99 27.01
C GLN A 117 3.41 9.50 25.58
N LYS A 118 4.42 9.44 24.69
CA LYS A 118 4.24 9.83 23.28
C LYS A 118 3.20 8.97 22.56
N ASP A 119 3.16 7.67 22.87
CA ASP A 119 2.17 6.75 22.31
C ASP A 119 0.76 7.12 22.79
N ARG A 120 0.59 7.50 24.07
CA ARG A 120 -0.68 8.02 24.59
C ARG A 120 -1.09 9.34 23.93
N ASP A 121 -0.17 10.28 23.76
CA ASP A 121 -0.44 11.56 23.09
C ASP A 121 -0.86 11.34 21.62
N LYS A 122 -0.17 10.43 20.91
CA LYS A 122 -0.54 10.01 19.55
C LYS A 122 -1.95 9.41 19.53
N SER A 123 -2.24 8.45 20.42
CA SER A 123 -3.56 7.82 20.51
C SER A 123 -4.67 8.83 20.78
N LEU A 124 -4.47 9.75 21.71
CA LEU A 124 -5.44 10.79 22.03
C LEU A 124 -5.68 11.72 20.84
N ALA A 125 -4.61 12.20 20.19
CA ALA A 125 -4.74 13.07 19.03
C ALA A 125 -5.45 12.39 17.85
N LEU A 126 -5.14 11.13 17.57
CA LEU A 126 -5.82 10.35 16.54
C LEU A 126 -7.31 10.19 16.86
N PHE A 127 -7.64 9.87 18.11
CA PHE A 127 -9.02 9.75 18.56
C PHE A 127 -9.80 11.07 18.40
N SER A 128 -9.19 12.20 18.77
CA SER A 128 -9.80 13.53 18.61
C SER A 128 -10.10 13.88 17.15
N GLU A 129 -9.34 13.36 16.20
CA GLU A 129 -9.55 13.51 14.76
C GLU A 129 -10.50 12.43 14.18
N GLY A 130 -11.17 11.66 15.05
CA GLY A 130 -12.15 10.64 14.66
C GLY A 130 -11.54 9.31 14.23
N TRP A 131 -10.23 9.11 14.38
CA TRP A 131 -9.60 7.84 14.07
C TRP A 131 -9.83 6.79 15.16
N ARG A 132 -10.09 5.56 14.73
CA ARG A 132 -10.23 4.39 15.59
C ARG A 132 -9.06 3.45 15.37
N THR A 133 -8.33 3.15 16.44
CA THR A 133 -7.15 2.28 16.40
C THR A 133 -7.50 0.87 16.85
N LEU A 134 -7.20 -0.12 16.01
CA LEU A 134 -7.18 -1.53 16.35
C LEU A 134 -5.72 -1.96 16.55
N ASN A 135 -5.34 -2.34 17.76
CA ASN A 135 -4.02 -2.91 18.01
C ASN A 135 -4.08 -4.42 17.84
N VAL A 136 -3.16 -4.96 17.04
CA VAL A 136 -3.14 -6.36 16.64
C VAL A 136 -1.81 -6.98 17.05
N SER A 137 -1.87 -8.03 17.85
CA SER A 137 -0.68 -8.78 18.24
C SER A 137 -0.19 -9.72 17.13
N ASN A 138 1.11 -10.00 17.12
CA ASN A 138 1.70 -11.01 16.24
C ASN A 138 1.04 -12.40 16.38
N LYS A 139 0.56 -12.73 17.59
CA LYS A 139 -0.17 -13.98 17.84
C LYS A 139 -1.48 -14.02 17.06
N GLN A 140 -2.29 -12.95 17.13
CA GLN A 140 -3.54 -12.86 16.36
C GLN A 140 -3.28 -12.95 14.85
N ILE A 141 -2.24 -12.30 14.34
CA ILE A 141 -1.88 -12.35 12.91
C ILE A 141 -1.61 -13.79 12.46
N LYS A 142 -0.96 -14.60 13.31
CA LYS A 142 -0.56 -15.98 12.98
C LYS A 142 -1.66 -17.01 13.22
N GLU A 143 -2.48 -16.82 14.24
CA GLU A 143 -3.38 -17.85 14.76
C GLU A 143 -4.86 -17.55 14.51
N ASP A 144 -5.24 -16.28 14.35
CA ASP A 144 -6.65 -15.87 14.24
C ASP A 144 -6.82 -14.63 13.35
N PHE A 145 -6.46 -14.78 12.08
CA PHE A 145 -6.63 -13.72 11.10
C PHE A 145 -8.10 -13.33 10.91
N GLU A 146 -9.00 -14.31 10.99
CA GLU A 146 -10.43 -14.09 10.83
C GLU A 146 -11.01 -13.16 11.92
N ALA A 147 -10.53 -13.25 13.17
CA ALA A 147 -10.94 -12.28 14.19
C ALA A 147 -10.55 -10.85 13.84
N ILE A 148 -9.39 -10.66 13.20
CA ILE A 148 -8.94 -9.34 12.76
C ILE A 148 -9.86 -8.83 11.64
N GLU A 149 -10.16 -9.67 10.63
CA GLU A 149 -11.10 -9.31 9.56
C GLU A 149 -12.49 -8.97 10.13
N ARG A 150 -13.02 -9.78 11.05
CA ARG A 150 -14.31 -9.52 11.73
C ARG A 150 -14.28 -8.19 12.47
N ALA A 151 -13.20 -7.87 13.17
CA ALA A 151 -13.05 -6.59 13.86
C ALA A 151 -13.03 -5.41 12.88
N VAL A 152 -12.35 -5.54 11.73
CA VAL A 152 -12.35 -4.51 10.68
C VAL A 152 -13.74 -4.33 10.07
N VAL A 153 -14.45 -5.42 9.77
CA VAL A 153 -15.84 -5.36 9.28
C VAL A 153 -16.76 -4.66 10.28
N ALA A 154 -16.65 -5.00 11.56
CA ALA A 154 -17.41 -4.34 12.63
C ALA A 154 -17.05 -2.86 12.73
N ALA A 155 -15.76 -2.51 12.71
CA ALA A 155 -15.31 -1.12 12.74
C ALA A 155 -15.86 -0.32 11.56
N LYS A 156 -15.80 -0.86 10.33
CA LYS A 156 -16.40 -0.24 9.14
C LYS A 156 -17.89 0.02 9.31
N LYS A 157 -18.64 -0.93 9.88
CA LYS A 157 -20.08 -0.81 10.12
C LYS A 157 -20.44 0.37 11.04
N TYR A 158 -19.58 0.68 12.01
CA TYR A 158 -19.81 1.75 13.00
C TYR A 158 -19.02 3.02 12.74
N SER A 159 -18.30 3.10 11.62
CA SER A 159 -17.58 4.28 11.15
C SER A 159 -18.38 5.01 10.08
N THR A 160 -18.31 6.34 10.11
CA THR A 160 -18.77 7.17 8.99
C THR A 160 -17.82 6.97 7.80
N TYR A 161 -18.36 6.63 6.65
CA TYR A 161 -17.61 6.56 5.40
C TYR A 161 -17.54 7.95 4.76
N ASP A 162 -16.32 8.42 4.50
CA ASP A 162 -16.05 9.71 3.88
C ASP A 162 -15.21 9.52 2.60
N PRO A 163 -15.84 9.56 1.42
CA PRO A 163 -15.14 9.41 0.15
C PRO A 163 -14.29 10.63 -0.23
N SER A 164 -14.46 11.78 0.46
CA SER A 164 -13.68 12.98 0.20
C SER A 164 -12.25 12.89 0.72
N ILE A 165 -12.00 11.97 1.67
CA ILE A 165 -10.66 11.71 2.18
C ILE A 165 -9.79 11.12 1.07
N THR A 166 -8.84 11.94 0.61
CA THR A 166 -7.85 11.57 -0.39
C THR A 166 -6.49 11.31 0.26
N VAL A 167 -5.79 10.29 -0.26
CA VAL A 167 -4.45 9.93 0.19
C VAL A 167 -3.46 10.08 -0.95
N LYS A 168 -2.33 10.72 -0.66
CA LYS A 168 -1.20 10.88 -1.59
C LYS A 168 -0.01 10.05 -1.12
N ARG A 169 0.62 9.33 -2.06
CA ARG A 169 1.89 8.64 -1.83
C ARG A 169 3.03 9.67 -1.73
N ILE A 170 3.84 9.58 -0.67
CA ILE A 170 4.96 10.50 -0.38
C ILE A 170 6.31 9.78 -0.30
N GLY A 171 6.32 8.45 -0.32
CA GLY A 171 7.52 7.60 -0.35
C GLY A 171 7.20 6.25 -0.98
N PHE A 172 8.14 5.31 -0.90
CA PHE A 172 7.95 3.96 -1.46
C PHE A 172 6.74 3.25 -0.82
N ASP A 173 6.69 3.27 0.51
CA ASP A 173 5.66 2.70 1.38
C ASP A 173 4.74 3.76 1.99
N ARG A 174 5.26 4.98 2.19
CA ARG A 174 4.58 6.05 2.94
C ARG A 174 3.52 6.79 2.15
N SER A 175 2.44 7.09 2.87
CA SER A 175 1.27 7.80 2.37
C SER A 175 0.87 8.91 3.34
N ARG A 176 0.13 9.92 2.87
CA ARG A 176 -0.40 11.01 3.71
C ARG A 176 -1.81 11.41 3.28
N VAL A 177 -2.67 11.72 4.24
CA VAL A 177 -3.98 12.36 4.00
C VAL A 177 -3.79 13.79 3.47
N VAL A 178 -4.48 14.16 2.39
CA VAL A 178 -4.25 15.46 1.72
C VAL A 178 -5.23 16.56 2.16
N GLU A 179 -6.48 16.22 2.50
CA GLU A 179 -7.60 17.14 2.86
C GLU A 179 -7.60 18.49 2.12
#